data_AF-Q5BW33-F1
#
_entry.id   AF-Q5BW33-F1
#
_cell.length_a   1.000
_cell.length_b   1.000
_cell.length_c   1.000
_cell.angle_alpha   90.00
_cell.angle_beta   90.00
_cell.angle_gamma   90.00
#
_symmetry.space_group_name_H-M   'P 1'
#
loop_
_entity.id
_entity.type
_entity.pdbx_description
1 polymer ?
#
loop_
_entity_poly.entity_id
_entity_poly.type
_entity_poly.pdbx_seq_one_letter_code
_entity_poly.pdbx_strand_id
1 'polypeptide(L)'
;VHLTNDNREGLLRISRIMYDAGFALQAINELRECLRLDQDDKACLSFYKKVNKVAKAITATQEALEAERYSDCIKKAAEIVKFESSNPEYASQANISLCHCHAKSKSADGVPFCESVVEHFPESTEFQLYKAEAYINADRFQDAISTYQKYWNTNLITRKQRRG
;
A
#
# COMPACT_ATOMS: atom_id res chain seq x y z
N VAL A 1 -26.42 -0.21 -39.35
CA VAL A 1 -25.34 0.49 -38.63
C VAL A 1 -25.28 -0.09 -37.23
N HIS A 2 -24.28 -0.94 -36.92
CA HIS A 2 -24.04 -1.33 -35.53
C HIS A 2 -23.37 -0.14 -34.84
N LEU A 3 -24.17 0.65 -34.13
CA LEU A 3 -23.66 1.64 -33.19
C LEU A 3 -23.14 0.86 -31.97
N THR A 4 -21.94 0.31 -32.08
CA THR A 4 -21.18 -0.03 -30.87
C THR A 4 -20.94 1.30 -30.15
N ASN A 5 -21.49 1.43 -28.95
CA ASN A 5 -21.16 2.54 -28.06
C ASN A 5 -19.69 2.37 -27.67
N ASP A 6 -18.80 2.91 -28.50
CA ASP A 6 -17.35 2.83 -28.30
C ASP A 6 -16.97 3.73 -27.12
N ASN A 7 -16.95 3.12 -25.94
CA ASN A 7 -16.64 3.81 -24.69
C ASN A 7 -15.15 3.66 -24.30
N ARG A 8 -14.26 3.28 -25.23
CA ARG A 8 -12.84 3.04 -24.93
C ARG A 8 -12.14 4.27 -24.35
N GLU A 9 -12.42 5.45 -24.89
CA GLU A 9 -11.87 6.70 -24.36
C GLU A 9 -12.31 6.96 -22.92
N GLY A 10 -13.59 6.70 -22.62
CA GLY A 10 -14.14 6.81 -21.27
C GLY A 10 -13.49 5.83 -20.29
N LEU A 11 -13.38 4.56 -20.69
CA LEU A 11 -12.72 3.49 -19.92
C LEU A 11 -11.24 3.81 -19.65
N LEU A 12 -10.53 4.30 -20.66
CA LEU A 12 -9.14 4.74 -20.51
C LEU A 12 -9.04 5.92 -19.54
N ARG A 13 -9.92 6.92 -19.67
CA ARG A 13 -9.91 8.09 -18.78
C ARG A 13 -10.19 7.72 -17.32
N ILE A 14 -11.21 6.91 -17.06
CA ILE A 14 -11.52 6.49 -15.69
C ILE A 14 -10.40 5.63 -15.11
N SER A 15 -9.80 4.73 -15.90
CA SER A 15 -8.67 3.92 -15.44
C SER A 15 -7.47 4.78 -15.00
N ARG A 16 -7.21 5.90 -15.69
CA ARG A 16 -6.15 6.84 -15.30
C ARG A 16 -6.45 7.52 -13.97
N ILE A 17 -7.67 8.03 -13.80
CA ILE A 17 -8.11 8.65 -12.55
C ILE A 17 -8.00 7.65 -11.39
N MET A 18 -8.47 6.42 -11.59
CA MET A 18 -8.35 5.35 -10.59
C MET A 18 -6.88 5.06 -10.25
N TYR A 19 -6.03 4.91 -11.27
CA TYR A 19 -4.61 4.63 -11.06
C TYR A 19 -3.90 5.76 -10.32
N ASP A 20 -4.18 7.02 -10.67
CA ASP A 20 -3.58 8.18 -10.03
C ASP A 20 -4.01 8.27 -8.56
N ALA A 21 -5.24 7.88 -8.24
CA ALA A 21 -5.74 7.76 -6.88
C ALA A 21 -5.32 6.46 -6.14
N GLY A 22 -4.35 5.70 -6.66
CA GLY A 22 -3.82 4.50 -5.99
C GLY A 22 -4.64 3.22 -6.18
N PHE A 23 -5.66 3.22 -7.04
CA PHE A 23 -6.58 2.10 -7.28
C PHE A 23 -6.17 1.25 -8.50
N ALA A 24 -4.92 0.76 -8.53
CA ALA A 24 -4.39 -0.04 -9.65
C ALA A 24 -5.22 -1.31 -9.95
N LEU A 25 -5.75 -1.98 -8.92
CA LEU A 25 -6.52 -3.22 -9.07
C LEU A 25 -7.89 -2.99 -9.73
N GLN A 26 -8.47 -1.81 -9.56
CA GLN A 26 -9.69 -1.39 -10.22
C GLN A 26 -9.39 -0.88 -11.63
N ALA A 27 -8.37 -0.02 -11.76
CA ALA A 27 -7.93 0.52 -13.04
C ALA A 27 -7.60 -0.58 -14.07
N ILE A 28 -6.98 -1.68 -13.63
CA ILE A 28 -6.65 -2.80 -14.53
C ILE A 28 -7.91 -3.51 -15.05
N ASN A 29 -9.01 -3.51 -14.31
CA ASN A 29 -10.28 -4.12 -14.77
C ASN A 29 -10.92 -3.25 -15.86
N GLU A 30 -10.94 -1.94 -15.68
CA GLU A 30 -11.41 -1.01 -16.72
C GLU A 30 -10.57 -1.09 -18.00
N LEU A 31 -9.26 -1.30 -17.87
CA LEU A 31 -8.37 -1.48 -19.02
C LEU A 31 -8.59 -2.83 -19.73
N ARG A 32 -8.93 -3.89 -19.00
CA ARG A 32 -9.35 -5.17 -19.61
C ARG A 32 -10.63 -4.99 -20.41
N GLU A 33 -11.58 -4.21 -19.89
CA GLU A 33 -12.81 -3.89 -20.61
C GLU A 33 -12.55 -3.04 -21.86
N CYS A 34 -11.65 -2.04 -21.76
CA CYS A 34 -11.23 -1.28 -22.94
C CYS A 34 -10.65 -2.19 -24.04
N LEU A 35 -9.74 -3.09 -23.66
CA LEU A 35 -9.10 -4.03 -24.59
C LEU A 35 -10.05 -5.13 -25.09
N ARG A 36 -11.15 -5.38 -24.39
CA ARG A 36 -12.23 -6.26 -24.85
C ARG A 36 -13.00 -5.63 -26.01
N LEU A 37 -13.14 -4.30 -26.02
CA LEU A 37 -13.77 -3.56 -27.12
C LEU A 37 -12.86 -3.47 -28.35
N ASP A 38 -11.56 -3.27 -28.15
CA ASP A 38 -10.54 -3.32 -29.21
C ASP A 38 -9.20 -3.81 -28.64
N GLN A 39 -8.76 -5.00 -29.08
CA GLN A 39 -7.54 -5.64 -28.60
C GLN A 39 -6.26 -4.93 -29.05
N ASP A 40 -6.34 -4.14 -30.12
CA ASP A 40 -5.20 -3.45 -30.73
C ASP A 40 -5.14 -1.96 -30.34
N ASP A 41 -6.02 -1.51 -29.43
CA ASP A 41 -6.01 -0.14 -28.93
C ASP A 41 -4.67 0.18 -28.23
N LYS A 42 -3.83 0.96 -28.91
CA LYS A 42 -2.47 1.27 -28.45
C LYS A 42 -2.46 2.02 -27.12
N ALA A 43 -3.45 2.88 -26.87
CA ALA A 43 -3.49 3.69 -25.67
C ALA A 43 -3.87 2.84 -24.46
N CYS A 44 -4.89 1.99 -24.59
CA CYS A 44 -5.27 1.03 -23.56
C CYS A 44 -4.19 -0.04 -23.34
N LEU A 45 -3.56 -0.58 -24.39
CA LEU A 45 -2.46 -1.54 -24.25
C LEU A 45 -1.25 -0.96 -23.52
N SER A 46 -0.87 0.27 -23.86
CA SER A 46 0.26 0.95 -23.22
C SER A 46 0.00 1.17 -21.74
N PHE A 47 -1.19 1.68 -21.40
CA PHE A 47 -1.53 1.94 -20.00
C PHE A 47 -1.75 0.65 -19.20
N TYR A 48 -2.41 -0.36 -19.79
CA TYR A 48 -2.54 -1.70 -19.21
C TYR A 48 -1.18 -2.27 -18.79
N LYS A 49 -0.16 -2.20 -19.65
CA LYS A 49 1.18 -2.72 -19.32
C LYS A 49 1.80 -2.03 -18.11
N LYS A 50 1.59 -0.72 -17.95
CA LYS A 50 2.04 0.04 -16.77
C LYS A 50 1.29 -0.42 -15.52
N VAL A 51 -0.04 -0.34 -15.56
CA VAL A 51 -0.91 -0.66 -14.41
C VAL A 51 -0.76 -2.12 -13.97
N ASN A 52 -0.64 -3.05 -14.91
CA ASN A 52 -0.56 -4.49 -14.63
C ASN A 52 0.66 -4.87 -13.77
N LYS A 53 1.79 -4.17 -13.93
CA LYS A 53 2.99 -4.45 -13.12
C LYS A 53 2.74 -4.09 -11.65
N VAL A 54 2.19 -2.90 -11.42
CA VAL A 54 1.85 -2.41 -10.08
C VAL A 54 0.76 -3.27 -9.45
N ALA A 55 -0.32 -3.54 -10.18
CA ALA A 55 -1.42 -4.40 -9.72
C ALA A 55 -0.93 -5.79 -9.30
N LYS A 56 -0.07 -6.43 -10.11
CA LYS A 56 0.53 -7.73 -9.77
C LYS A 56 1.41 -7.67 -8.52
N ALA A 57 2.21 -6.62 -8.35
CA ALA A 57 3.04 -6.44 -7.16
C ALA A 57 2.18 -6.24 -5.89
N ILE A 58 1.10 -5.46 -5.98
CA ILE A 58 0.13 -5.27 -4.89
C ILE A 58 -0.52 -6.60 -4.51
N THR A 59 -1.06 -7.35 -5.46
CA THR A 59 -1.67 -8.65 -5.21
C THR A 59 -0.68 -9.62 -4.58
N ALA A 60 0.53 -9.74 -5.14
CA ALA A 60 1.55 -10.64 -4.60
C ALA A 60 2.02 -10.23 -3.18
N THR A 61 2.01 -8.94 -2.87
CA THR A 61 2.30 -8.43 -1.51
C THR A 61 1.22 -8.87 -0.53
N GLN A 62 -0.06 -8.71 -0.89
CA GLN A 62 -1.21 -9.11 -0.08
C GLN A 62 -1.22 -10.63 0.15
N GLU A 63 -1.05 -11.42 -0.90
CA GLU A 63 -0.98 -12.89 -0.80
C GLU A 63 0.18 -13.36 0.09
N ALA A 64 1.35 -12.70 0.01
CA ALA A 64 2.49 -13.03 0.86
C ALA A 64 2.24 -12.63 2.32
N LEU A 65 1.57 -11.49 2.55
CA LEU A 65 1.21 -11.03 3.89
C LEU A 65 0.19 -11.99 4.55
N GLU A 66 -0.87 -12.36 3.82
CA GLU A 66 -1.90 -13.30 4.29
C GLU A 66 -1.33 -14.70 4.59
N ALA A 67 -0.35 -15.14 3.81
CA ALA A 67 0.36 -16.40 4.02
C ALA A 67 1.50 -16.29 5.07
N GLU A 68 1.65 -15.15 5.74
CA GLU A 68 2.73 -14.85 6.71
C GLU A 68 4.15 -15.06 6.15
N ARG A 69 4.31 -15.01 4.82
CA ARG A 69 5.60 -15.11 4.14
C ARG A 69 6.26 -13.74 4.09
N TYR A 70 6.67 -13.22 5.24
CA TYR A 70 7.12 -11.83 5.39
C TYR A 70 8.34 -11.47 4.53
N SER A 71 9.26 -12.42 4.30
CA SER A 71 10.40 -12.20 3.40
C SER A 71 9.95 -11.99 1.94
N ASP A 72 8.92 -12.70 1.50
CA ASP A 72 8.35 -12.51 0.16
C ASP A 72 7.54 -11.21 0.11
N CYS A 73 6.77 -10.91 1.16
CA CYS A 73 6.04 -9.65 1.28
C CYS A 73 6.98 -8.44 1.13
N ILE A 74 8.11 -8.41 1.84
CA ILE A 74 9.09 -7.32 1.75
C ILE A 74 9.57 -7.13 0.30
N LYS A 75 9.96 -8.22 -0.36
CA LYS A 75 10.41 -8.18 -1.76
C LYS A 75 9.32 -7.65 -2.69
N LYS A 76 8.08 -8.09 -2.52
CA LYS A 76 6.95 -7.69 -3.38
C LYS A 76 6.47 -6.27 -3.11
N ALA A 77 6.46 -5.82 -1.87
CA ALA A 77 6.14 -4.45 -1.53
C ALA A 77 7.18 -3.47 -2.12
N ALA A 78 8.47 -3.82 -2.09
CA ALA A 78 9.52 -3.01 -2.73
C ALA A 78 9.38 -2.92 -4.26
N GLU A 79 8.81 -3.96 -4.91
CA GLU A 79 8.51 -3.92 -6.36
C GLU A 79 7.46 -2.85 -6.70
N ILE A 80 6.53 -2.51 -5.80
CA ILE A 80 5.51 -1.47 -6.02
C ILE A 80 6.19 -0.12 -6.28
N VAL A 81 7.10 0.31 -5.41
CA VAL A 81 7.85 1.58 -5.55
C VAL A 81 8.76 1.54 -6.78
N LYS A 82 9.36 0.39 -7.08
CA LYS A 82 10.18 0.21 -8.28
C LYS A 82 9.39 0.42 -9.56
N PHE A 83 8.13 -0.04 -9.60
CA PHE A 83 7.27 0.10 -10.77
C PHE A 83 6.57 1.46 -10.85
N GLU A 84 6.33 2.10 -9.71
CA GLU A 84 5.72 3.42 -9.64
C GLU A 84 6.29 4.23 -8.47
N SER A 85 7.37 4.97 -8.75
CA SER A 85 8.02 5.83 -7.76
C SER A 85 7.47 7.27 -7.76
N SER A 86 6.69 7.65 -8.77
CA SER A 86 6.25 9.04 -8.95
C SER A 86 4.91 9.35 -8.28
N ASN A 87 4.13 8.32 -7.95
CA ASN A 87 2.82 8.48 -7.33
C ASN A 87 2.90 8.19 -5.82
N PRO A 88 2.57 9.17 -4.95
CA PRO A 88 2.69 9.04 -3.51
C PRO A 88 1.73 8.00 -2.89
N GLU A 89 0.60 7.70 -3.54
CA GLU A 89 -0.35 6.70 -3.04
C GLU A 89 0.27 5.31 -3.03
N TYR A 90 0.98 4.93 -4.11
CA TYR A 90 1.66 3.64 -4.18
C TYR A 90 2.90 3.59 -3.27
N ALA A 91 3.61 4.69 -3.09
CA ALA A 91 4.69 4.78 -2.11
C ALA A 91 4.16 4.58 -0.67
N SER A 92 3.03 5.19 -0.33
CA SER A 92 2.36 5.02 0.97
C SER A 92 1.91 3.58 1.18
N GLN A 93 1.22 2.97 0.20
CA GLN A 93 0.81 1.56 0.26
C GLN A 93 2.00 0.60 0.43
N ALA A 94 3.11 0.85 -0.27
CA ALA A 94 4.33 0.07 -0.14
C ALA A 94 4.95 0.24 1.25
N ASN A 95 5.05 1.47 1.77
CA ASN A 95 5.61 1.74 3.10
C ASN A 95 4.79 1.11 4.22
N ILE A 96 3.45 1.11 4.12
CA ILE A 96 2.57 0.42 5.07
C ILE A 96 2.87 -1.08 5.07
N SER A 97 2.94 -1.68 3.88
CA SER A 97 3.21 -3.12 3.73
C SER A 97 4.63 -3.48 4.22
N LEU A 98 5.63 -2.67 3.89
CA LEU A 98 7.01 -2.84 4.33
C LEU A 98 7.12 -2.72 5.84
N CYS A 99 6.51 -1.70 6.45
CA CYS A 99 6.49 -1.55 7.90
C CYS A 99 5.92 -2.80 8.58
N HIS A 100 4.74 -3.26 8.13
CA HIS A 100 4.12 -4.46 8.71
C HIS A 100 5.01 -5.70 8.54
N CYS A 101 5.49 -5.99 7.33
CA CYS A 101 6.25 -7.19 7.05
C CYS A 101 7.64 -7.18 7.71
N HIS A 102 8.31 -6.03 7.80
CA HIS A 102 9.55 -5.93 8.57
C HIS A 102 9.34 -6.10 10.08
N ALA A 103 8.29 -5.48 10.64
CA ALA A 103 7.94 -5.64 12.06
C ALA A 103 7.71 -7.12 12.43
N LYS A 104 7.00 -7.88 11.57
CA LYS A 104 6.73 -9.31 11.81
C LYS A 104 7.89 -10.25 11.48
N SER A 105 8.74 -9.89 10.52
CA SER A 105 9.92 -10.71 10.15
C SER A 105 11.10 -10.61 11.12
N LYS A 106 11.01 -9.77 12.16
CA LYS A 106 12.10 -9.48 13.10
C LYS A 106 13.32 -8.82 12.43
N SER A 107 13.09 -8.09 11.34
CA SER A 107 14.14 -7.35 10.64
C SER A 107 14.34 -5.96 11.25
N ALA A 108 15.60 -5.56 11.44
CA ALA A 108 15.97 -4.21 11.89
C ALA A 108 15.71 -3.12 10.84
N ASP A 109 15.56 -3.50 9.56
CA ASP A 109 15.43 -2.58 8.43
C ASP A 109 14.04 -1.91 8.35
N GLY A 110 13.09 -2.35 9.18
CA GLY A 110 11.70 -1.86 9.17
C GLY A 110 11.49 -0.46 9.70
N VAL A 111 12.43 0.02 10.52
CA VAL A 111 12.30 1.29 11.25
C VAL A 111 11.95 2.49 10.35
N PRO A 112 12.70 2.81 9.28
CA PRO A 112 12.40 3.98 8.45
C PRO A 112 11.01 3.91 7.79
N PHE A 113 10.55 2.71 7.42
CA PHE A 113 9.21 2.54 6.85
C PHE A 113 8.13 2.81 7.90
N CYS A 114 8.30 2.28 9.11
CA CYS A 114 7.32 2.48 10.19
C CYS A 114 7.31 3.91 10.74
N GLU A 115 8.46 4.58 10.81
CA GLU A 115 8.54 6.00 11.16
C GLU A 115 7.76 6.83 10.13
N SER A 116 8.00 6.61 8.83
CA SER A 116 7.28 7.30 7.74
C SER A 116 5.77 7.05 7.78
N VAL A 117 5.33 5.81 8.02
CA VAL A 117 3.89 5.48 8.11
C VAL A 117 3.24 6.23 9.29
N VAL A 118 3.90 6.26 10.44
CA VAL A 118 3.33 6.94 11.62
C VAL A 118 3.30 8.47 11.47
N GLU A 119 4.21 9.07 10.71
CA GLU A 119 4.13 10.51 10.39
C GLU A 119 2.84 10.87 9.66
N HIS A 120 2.37 10.00 8.76
CA HIS A 120 1.14 10.21 7.99
C HIS A 120 -0.11 9.78 8.75
N PHE A 121 0.02 8.79 9.64
CA PHE A 121 -1.09 8.19 10.38
C PHE A 121 -0.81 8.14 11.90
N PRO A 122 -0.60 9.30 12.55
CA PRO A 122 -0.12 9.36 13.93
C PRO A 122 -1.10 8.75 14.95
N GLU A 123 -2.40 8.80 14.64
CA GLU A 123 -3.47 8.28 15.49
C GLU A 123 -3.70 6.77 15.33
N SER A 124 -3.08 6.13 14.34
CA SER A 124 -3.22 4.69 14.12
C SER A 124 -2.49 3.91 15.21
N THR A 125 -3.25 3.33 16.11
CA THR A 125 -2.73 2.41 17.13
C THR A 125 -1.92 1.28 16.52
N GLU A 126 -2.43 0.68 15.44
CA GLU A 126 -1.78 -0.44 14.76
C GLU A 126 -0.39 -0.06 14.26
N PHE A 127 -0.25 1.09 13.59
CA PHE A 127 1.04 1.53 13.06
C PHE A 127 2.02 1.96 14.16
N GLN A 128 1.53 2.52 15.27
CA GLN A 128 2.36 2.77 16.44
C GLN A 128 2.92 1.46 17.04
N LEU A 129 2.12 0.40 17.06
CA LEU A 129 2.56 -0.93 17.52
C LEU A 129 3.62 -1.51 16.57
N TYR A 130 3.42 -1.44 15.24
CA TYR A 130 4.44 -1.89 14.29
C TYR A 130 5.75 -1.11 14.42
N LYS A 131 5.69 0.22 14.64
CA LYS A 131 6.89 1.02 14.90
C LYS A 131 7.61 0.58 16.17
N ALA A 132 6.88 0.31 17.25
CA ALA A 132 7.49 -0.21 18.48
C ALA A 132 8.13 -1.60 18.26
N GLU A 133 7.48 -2.49 17.52
CA GLU A 133 8.05 -3.79 17.11
C GLU A 133 9.31 -3.61 16.27
N ALA A 134 9.31 -2.70 15.29
CA ALA A 134 10.48 -2.39 14.47
C ALA A 134 11.66 -1.85 15.31
N TYR A 135 11.40 -1.00 16.31
CA TYR A 135 12.43 -0.57 17.26
C TYR A 135 12.97 -1.71 18.09
N ILE A 136 12.13 -2.64 18.55
CA ILE A 136 12.59 -3.84 19.27
C ILE A 136 13.50 -4.69 18.37
N ASN A 137 13.10 -4.91 17.12
CA ASN A 137 13.88 -5.68 16.15
C ASN A 137 15.24 -5.02 15.81
N ALA A 138 15.35 -3.71 16.00
CA ALA A 138 16.56 -2.93 15.81
C ALA A 138 17.33 -2.65 17.12
N ASP A 139 17.00 -3.34 18.21
CA ASP A 139 17.57 -3.14 19.56
C ASP A 139 17.45 -1.71 20.11
N ARG A 140 16.54 -0.90 19.56
CA ARG A 140 16.21 0.48 19.99
C ARG A 140 15.18 0.45 21.13
N PHE A 141 15.51 -0.26 22.22
CA PHE A 141 14.55 -0.54 23.31
C PHE A 141 13.97 0.72 23.99
N GLN A 142 14.77 1.78 24.14
CA GLN A 142 14.28 3.03 24.74
C GLN A 142 13.22 3.71 23.86
N ASP A 143 13.41 3.69 22.54
CA ASP A 143 12.45 4.23 21.59
C ASP A 143 11.16 3.40 21.56
N ALA A 144 11.27 2.07 21.66
CA ALA A 144 10.13 1.18 21.81
C ALA A 144 9.33 1.46 23.08
N ILE A 145 10.01 1.58 24.24
CA ILE A 145 9.37 1.93 25.52
C ILE A 145 8.65 3.28 25.43
N SER A 146 9.32 4.30 24.88
CA SER A 146 8.73 5.63 24.69
C SER A 146 7.47 5.58 23.81
N THR A 147 7.52 4.80 22.73
CA THR A 147 6.39 4.61 21.82
C THR A 147 5.20 3.97 22.53
N TYR A 148 5.43 2.90 23.29
CA TYR A 148 4.36 2.28 24.09
C TYR A 148 3.80 3.22 25.16
N GLN A 149 4.64 3.95 25.89
CA GLN A 149 4.17 4.88 26.93
C GLN A 149 3.27 5.97 26.34
N LYS A 150 3.65 6.54 25.19
CA LYS A 150 2.79 7.50 24.45
C LYS A 150 1.45 6.86 24.09
N TYR A 151 1.49 5.64 23.54
CA TYR A 151 0.28 4.87 23.21
C TYR A 151 -0.65 4.67 24.42
N TRP A 152 -0.12 4.23 25.56
CA TRP A 152 -0.91 3.97 26.77
C TRP A 152 -1.52 5.27 27.32
N ASN A 153 -0.76 6.35 27.37
CA ASN A 153 -1.23 7.63 27.87
C ASN A 153 -2.38 8.20 27.03
N THR A 154 -2.28 8.15 25.70
CA THR A 154 -3.36 8.58 24.81
C THR A 154 -4.62 7.74 25.00
N ASN A 155 -4.49 6.40 25.01
CA ASN A 155 -5.66 5.51 25.18
C ASN A 155 -6.32 5.61 26.55
N LEU A 156 -5.55 5.82 27.62
CA LEU A 156 -6.09 6.04 28.97
C LEU A 156 -6.87 7.35 29.06
N ILE A 157 -6.40 8.42 28.42
CA ILE A 157 -7.11 9.71 28.34
C ILE A 157 -8.43 9.54 27.58
N THR A 158 -8.42 8.89 26.41
CA THR A 158 -9.63 8.63 25.62
C THR A 158 -10.65 7.78 26.39
N ARG A 159 -10.20 6.76 27.13
CA ARG A 159 -11.09 5.93 27.98
C ARG A 159 -11.69 6.72 29.14
N LYS A 160 -10.96 7.67 29.74
CA LYS A 160 -11.50 8.54 30.79
C LYS A 160 -12.52 9.53 30.24
N GLN A 161 -12.27 10.12 29.07
CA GLN A 161 -13.19 11.05 28.41
C GLN A 161 -14.50 10.41 27.95
N ARG A 162 -14.50 9.12 27.59
CA ARG A 162 -15.73 8.38 27.22
C ARG A 162 -16.58 7.92 28.42
N ARG A 163 -16.08 8.06 29.66
CA ARG A 163 -16.75 7.64 30.90
C ARG A 163 -17.25 8.83 31.73
N GLY A 164 -17.06 10.07 31.27
CA GLY A 164 -17.65 11.28 31.82
C GLY A 164 -18.71 11.83 30.87
#